data_AF-A0A8D8WZ94-F1
#
_entry.id   AF-A0A8D8WZ94-F1
#
_cell.length_a   1.000
_cell.length_b   1.000
_cell.length_c   1.000
_cell.angle_alpha   90.00
_cell.angle_beta   90.00
_cell.angle_gamma   90.00
#
_symmetry.space_group_name_H-M   'P 1'
#
loop_
_entity.id
_entity.type
_entity.pdbx_description
1 polymer ?
#
loop_
_entity_poly.entity_id
_entity_poly.type
_entity_poly.pdbx_seq_one_letter_code
_entity_poly.pdbx_strand_id
1 'polypeptide(L)'
;GILSPEAHDFSLDDEFDSDDDSEAEGHYEDFSSDQDSGSDNEGLGGASSLGGSSAKSAKKERFFWQYNVQSKGPKGQRLVLSTKQEDPHCLNEITDPVFSPGCSLQGIKHSGKARKGDGNDLTPNPRKLNSIGMELDKLQRHITDMTPVSELPVNVRPKTRKEKNKLASRACRLKKKAQHEANKIKLVGVECEHKRLMIGIHQVKEQLVTMCRVTEPQERAELAAKCDKIVRHATKVKVAGQTTDFVNKILDKVKSGIPNGGLDEFHS
;
A
#
# COMPACT_ATOMS: atom_id res chain seq x y z
N GLY A 1 48.51 -9.60 32.43
CA GLY A 1 48.56 -8.49 31.46
C GLY A 1 47.29 -7.68 31.59
N ILE A 2 47.44 -6.37 31.81
CA ILE A 2 46.59 -5.25 31.38
C ILE A 2 45.05 -5.35 31.54
N LEU A 3 44.57 -4.68 32.60
CA LEU A 3 43.53 -3.63 32.73
C LEU A 3 42.38 -3.51 31.69
N SER A 4 41.15 -3.43 32.22
CA SER A 4 39.85 -3.07 31.59
C SER A 4 39.80 -1.63 31.00
N PRO A 5 38.70 -1.17 30.35
CA PRO A 5 37.53 -0.70 31.13
C PRO A 5 36.13 -1.00 30.55
N GLU A 6 35.18 -0.96 31.49
CA GLU A 6 33.73 -1.08 31.40
C GLU A 6 33.07 -0.11 30.40
N ALA A 7 31.97 -0.58 29.79
CA ALA A 7 31.12 0.24 28.95
C ALA A 7 30.34 1.24 29.80
N HIS A 8 30.44 2.52 29.42
CA HIS A 8 29.86 3.67 30.08
C HIS A 8 28.32 3.64 30.05
N ASP A 9 27.72 3.65 31.23
CA ASP A 9 26.28 3.83 31.47
C ASP A 9 25.95 5.31 31.31
N PHE A 10 25.20 5.68 30.26
CA PHE A 10 24.75 7.05 30.07
C PHE A 10 23.43 7.27 30.82
N SER A 11 23.57 7.61 32.10
CA SER A 11 22.58 8.37 32.86
C SER A 11 22.56 9.80 32.34
N LEU A 12 21.47 10.21 31.69
CA LEU A 12 21.26 11.60 31.26
C LEU A 12 20.12 12.18 32.09
N ASP A 13 20.54 12.90 33.12
CA ASP A 13 19.74 13.60 34.12
C ASP A 13 19.14 14.89 33.51
N ASP A 14 17.91 15.18 33.90
CA ASP A 14 17.17 16.42 33.60
C ASP A 14 17.78 17.61 34.38
N GLU A 15 18.23 18.68 33.70
CA GLU A 15 18.12 20.03 34.29
C GLU A 15 18.29 21.20 33.30
N PHE A 16 17.30 22.10 33.38
CA PHE A 16 17.33 23.57 33.25
C PHE A 16 17.42 24.27 31.86
N ASP A 17 16.23 24.69 31.42
CA ASP A 17 15.79 26.06 31.11
C ASP A 17 16.84 27.17 30.86
N SER A 18 16.73 27.83 29.71
CA SER A 18 17.31 29.15 29.43
C SER A 18 16.66 29.71 28.18
N ASP A 19 15.65 30.56 28.37
CA ASP A 19 15.20 31.54 27.40
C ASP A 19 16.40 32.40 26.92
N ASP A 20 16.62 32.46 25.61
CA ASP A 20 17.38 33.57 25.01
C ASP A 20 16.68 34.01 23.71
N ASP A 21 16.00 35.14 23.86
CA ASP A 21 15.39 35.96 22.82
C ASP A 21 16.52 36.75 22.13
N SER A 22 16.95 36.30 20.96
CA SER A 22 17.90 37.02 20.11
C SER A 22 17.32 37.22 18.71
N GLU A 23 16.66 38.36 18.54
CA GLU A 23 16.26 39.00 17.28
C GLU A 23 17.44 39.05 16.29
N ALA A 24 17.44 38.19 15.27
CA ALA A 24 18.41 38.22 14.18
C ALA A 24 17.74 38.68 12.88
N GLU A 25 17.85 39.99 12.62
CA GLU A 25 17.46 40.61 11.37
C GLU A 25 18.24 40.04 10.16
N GLY A 26 17.49 39.63 9.14
CA GLY A 26 17.61 40.13 7.77
C GLY A 26 18.96 40.04 7.05
N HIS A 27 19.32 38.86 6.52
CA HIS A 27 20.08 38.77 5.26
C HIS A 27 19.99 37.37 4.64
N TYR A 28 18.94 37.11 3.84
CA TYR A 28 18.89 35.91 3.00
C TYR A 28 19.51 36.23 1.65
N GLU A 29 20.80 35.92 1.51
CA GLU A 29 21.50 35.89 0.22
C GLU A 29 20.93 34.75 -0.64
N ASP A 30 20.46 35.14 -1.81
CA ASP A 30 19.86 34.32 -2.85
C ASP A 30 20.94 33.51 -3.57
N PHE A 31 21.29 32.33 -3.06
CA PHE A 31 22.07 31.35 -3.83
C PHE A 31 21.13 30.55 -4.74
N SER A 32 20.77 31.19 -5.86
CA SER A 32 20.24 30.53 -7.05
C SER A 32 21.41 29.87 -7.81
N SER A 33 21.56 28.54 -7.70
CA SER A 33 22.34 27.76 -8.68
C SER A 33 21.42 26.80 -9.43
N ASP A 34 20.90 27.28 -10.56
CA ASP A 34 20.49 26.41 -11.66
C ASP A 34 21.75 25.74 -12.22
N GLN A 35 21.85 24.42 -12.05
CA GLN A 35 22.74 23.61 -12.86
C GLN A 35 21.95 22.41 -13.39
N ASP A 36 21.32 22.66 -14.53
CA ASP A 36 20.95 21.63 -15.49
C ASP A 36 22.25 20.96 -15.97
N SER A 37 22.33 19.65 -15.80
CA SER A 37 23.33 18.81 -16.45
C SER A 37 22.72 17.44 -16.63
N GLY A 38 22.14 17.24 -17.81
CA GLY A 38 21.78 15.93 -18.31
C GLY A 38 23.00 15.01 -18.31
N SER A 39 22.79 13.79 -17.82
CA SER A 39 23.64 12.66 -18.15
C SER A 39 22.74 11.47 -18.41
N ASP A 40 22.57 11.21 -19.69
CA ASP A 40 22.04 9.96 -20.21
C ASP A 40 23.05 8.84 -19.93
N ASN A 41 22.50 7.74 -19.42
CA ASN A 41 22.81 6.37 -19.83
C ASN A 41 23.99 5.60 -19.19
N GLU A 42 23.78 4.28 -19.19
CA GLU A 42 24.69 3.16 -18.95
C GLU A 42 24.87 2.67 -17.49
N GLY A 43 24.11 1.63 -17.15
CA GLY A 43 24.27 0.85 -15.93
C GLY A 43 23.48 -0.46 -15.92
N LEU A 44 23.31 -1.11 -17.08
CA LEU A 44 22.80 -2.47 -17.19
C LEU A 44 23.97 -3.45 -17.04
N GLY A 45 24.11 -4.04 -15.85
CA GLY A 45 24.85 -5.29 -15.63
C GLY A 45 23.89 -6.47 -15.64
N GLY A 46 23.38 -6.82 -16.82
CA GLY A 46 22.56 -8.03 -17.03
C GLY A 46 23.42 -9.20 -17.49
N ALA A 47 23.36 -10.32 -16.77
CA ALA A 47 23.79 -11.60 -17.30
C ALA A 47 22.70 -12.15 -18.25
N SER A 48 23.05 -12.15 -19.55
CA SER A 48 22.61 -13.06 -20.63
C SER A 48 21.10 -13.40 -20.78
N SER A 49 20.48 -12.97 -21.88
CA SER A 49 20.17 -13.85 -23.03
C SER A 49 19.05 -13.27 -23.92
N LEU A 50 19.47 -12.81 -25.10
CA LEU A 50 18.84 -12.92 -26.43
C LEU A 50 17.30 -12.85 -26.58
N GLY A 51 16.84 -11.85 -27.33
CA GLY A 51 15.56 -11.91 -28.03
C GLY A 51 14.89 -10.55 -28.21
N GLY A 52 15.28 -9.81 -29.24
CA GLY A 52 14.69 -8.52 -29.58
C GLY A 52 13.21 -8.65 -29.96
N SER A 53 12.39 -7.74 -29.45
CA SER A 53 11.17 -7.25 -30.10
C SER A 53 10.74 -5.97 -29.41
N SER A 54 10.76 -4.90 -30.20
CA SER A 54 10.28 -3.56 -29.87
C SER A 54 8.81 -3.57 -29.46
N ALA A 55 8.52 -3.86 -28.19
CA ALA A 55 7.25 -3.51 -27.58
C ALA A 55 7.48 -2.22 -26.78
N LYS A 56 7.09 -1.09 -27.39
CA LYS A 56 6.75 0.12 -26.63
C LYS A 56 5.61 -0.28 -25.70
N SER A 57 5.94 -0.76 -24.50
CA SER A 57 4.94 -0.99 -23.47
C SER A 57 4.28 0.36 -23.23
N ALA A 58 3.03 0.51 -23.69
CA ALA A 58 2.15 1.53 -23.20
C ALA A 58 2.15 1.36 -21.68
N LYS A 59 2.94 2.18 -20.98
CA LYS A 59 3.09 2.09 -19.53
C LYS A 59 1.68 2.25 -18.96
N LYS A 60 1.07 1.14 -18.52
CA LYS A 60 -0.27 1.09 -17.93
C LYS A 60 -0.31 2.23 -16.92
N GLU A 61 -1.17 3.22 -17.17
CA GLU A 61 -1.19 4.44 -16.38
C GLU A 61 -1.33 4.09 -14.89
N ARG A 62 -0.54 4.75 -14.04
CA ARG A 62 -0.60 4.48 -12.62
C ARG A 62 -1.87 5.12 -12.05
N PHE A 63 -2.70 4.33 -11.38
CA PHE A 63 -3.91 4.84 -10.75
C PHE A 63 -3.56 5.75 -9.56
N PHE A 64 -4.43 6.72 -9.27
CA PHE A 64 -4.18 7.74 -8.24
C PHE A 64 -3.91 7.15 -6.85
N TRP A 65 -4.53 6.01 -6.53
CA TRP A 65 -4.40 5.29 -5.26
C TRP A 65 -3.18 4.36 -5.21
N GLN A 66 -2.51 4.14 -6.35
CA GLN A 66 -1.30 3.32 -6.38
C GLN A 66 -0.14 4.04 -5.73
N TYR A 67 0.54 3.28 -4.88
CA TYR A 67 1.72 3.74 -4.19
C TYR A 67 2.88 3.92 -5.13
N ASN A 68 3.57 5.05 -5.03
CA ASN A 68 4.84 5.23 -5.70
C ASN A 68 5.98 4.93 -4.72
N VAL A 69 6.64 3.79 -4.92
CA VAL A 69 7.77 3.34 -4.08
C VAL A 69 8.95 4.30 -4.17
N GLN A 70 9.13 4.98 -5.31
CA GLN A 70 10.21 5.94 -5.53
C GLN A 70 10.03 7.25 -4.75
N SER A 71 8.84 7.51 -4.21
CA SER A 71 8.54 8.74 -3.45
C SER A 71 8.90 8.66 -1.97
N LYS A 72 9.64 7.62 -1.55
CA LYS A 72 10.10 7.49 -0.17
C LYS A 72 11.57 7.86 -0.09
N GLY A 73 11.87 8.84 0.77
CA GLY A 73 13.22 9.03 1.27
C GLY A 73 13.68 7.82 2.11
N PRO A 74 14.97 7.78 2.48
CA PRO A 74 15.53 6.72 3.31
C PRO A 74 14.67 6.53 4.57
N LYS A 75 14.14 5.33 4.78
CA LYS A 75 13.44 4.99 6.02
C LYS A 75 14.44 4.35 6.99
N GLY A 76 14.33 4.69 8.27
CA GLY A 76 15.09 4.08 9.35
C GLY A 76 14.86 2.57 9.48
N GLN A 77 15.48 1.96 10.48
CA GLN A 77 15.51 0.51 10.68
C GLN A 77 14.11 -0.11 10.61
N ARG A 78 13.92 -1.06 9.69
CA ARG A 78 12.63 -1.71 9.45
C ARG A 78 12.37 -2.72 10.56
N LEU A 79 11.22 -2.60 11.23
CA LEU A 79 10.74 -3.63 12.14
C LEU A 79 10.62 -4.96 11.40
N VAL A 80 11.38 -5.96 11.85
CA VAL A 80 11.30 -7.34 11.34
C VAL A 80 10.37 -8.11 12.26
N LEU A 81 9.11 -8.21 11.86
CA LEU A 81 8.14 -9.05 12.54
C LEU A 81 8.30 -10.50 12.06
N SER A 82 8.26 -11.45 13.00
CA SER A 82 8.23 -12.86 12.66
C SER A 82 6.88 -13.18 12.02
N THR A 83 6.84 -13.34 10.70
CA THR A 83 5.65 -13.74 9.95
C THR A 83 5.62 -15.25 9.79
N LYS A 84 5.82 -16.02 10.87
CA LYS A 84 5.65 -17.47 10.80
C LYS A 84 4.18 -17.74 10.46
N GLN A 85 3.96 -18.14 9.21
CA GLN A 85 2.67 -18.61 8.74
C GLN A 85 2.51 -20.03 9.29
N GLU A 86 1.59 -20.22 10.23
CA GLU A 86 1.36 -21.54 10.83
C GLU A 86 0.79 -22.51 9.80
N ASP A 87 -0.34 -22.16 9.20
CA ASP A 87 -1.02 -22.96 8.18
C ASP A 87 -1.45 -22.07 7.00
N PRO A 88 -1.00 -22.33 5.75
CA PRO A 88 -1.47 -21.62 4.54
C PRO A 88 -2.99 -21.69 4.30
N HIS A 89 -3.68 -22.67 4.89
CA HIS A 89 -5.12 -22.84 4.76
C HIS A 89 -5.93 -22.08 5.81
N CYS A 90 -5.26 -21.51 6.82
CA CYS A 90 -5.88 -20.72 7.87
C CYS A 90 -5.33 -19.29 7.82
N LEU A 91 -6.21 -18.30 7.58
CA LEU A 91 -5.79 -16.90 7.61
C LEU A 91 -5.47 -16.48 9.05
N ASN A 92 -4.32 -15.84 9.25
CA ASN A 92 -3.98 -15.24 10.53
C ASN A 92 -4.94 -14.10 10.87
N GLU A 93 -5.26 -13.95 12.16
CA GLU A 93 -5.97 -12.75 12.63
C GLU A 93 -5.13 -11.50 12.38
N ILE A 94 -5.73 -10.52 11.70
CA ILE A 94 -5.05 -9.28 11.36
C ILE A 94 -4.90 -8.45 12.63
N THR A 95 -3.73 -8.55 13.23
CA THR A 95 -3.36 -7.79 14.41
C THR A 95 -2.30 -6.76 14.04
N ASP A 96 -2.55 -5.51 14.41
CA ASP A 96 -1.55 -4.47 14.27
C ASP A 96 -0.36 -4.82 15.17
N PRO A 97 0.86 -4.93 14.62
CA PRO A 97 2.08 -5.27 15.36
C PRO A 97 2.24 -4.49 16.66
N VAL A 98 1.86 -3.22 16.68
CA VAL A 98 2.00 -2.34 17.85
C VAL A 98 1.12 -2.79 19.02
N PHE A 99 0.05 -3.52 18.74
CA PHE A 99 -0.90 -4.04 19.73
C PHE A 99 -0.85 -5.57 19.88
N SER A 100 0.06 -6.26 19.17
CA SER A 100 0.21 -7.71 19.27
C SER A 100 0.86 -8.11 20.60
N PRO A 101 0.30 -9.10 21.35
CA PRO A 101 0.86 -9.52 22.65
C PRO A 101 2.31 -10.00 22.60
N GLY A 102 2.74 -10.55 21.45
CA GLY A 102 4.12 -11.02 21.22
C GLY A 102 5.10 -9.95 20.74
N CYS A 103 4.69 -8.68 20.66
CA CYS A 103 5.53 -7.60 20.17
C CYS A 103 6.19 -6.83 21.33
N SER A 104 7.18 -7.43 22.01
CA SER A 104 8.06 -6.69 22.92
C SER A 104 9.12 -5.96 22.10
N LEU A 105 8.74 -4.90 21.39
CA LEU A 105 9.70 -4.08 20.66
C LEU A 105 10.57 -3.34 21.68
N GLN A 106 11.82 -3.79 21.84
CA GLN A 106 12.83 -3.11 22.66
C GLN A 106 12.90 -1.64 22.22
N GLY A 107 12.61 -0.71 23.13
CA GLY A 107 12.63 0.73 22.88
C GLY A 107 11.31 1.37 22.42
N ILE A 108 10.25 0.61 22.13
CA ILE A 108 8.93 1.17 21.81
C ILE A 108 8.00 0.94 23.01
N LYS A 109 8.15 1.77 24.04
CA LYS A 109 7.10 1.92 25.06
C LYS A 109 5.95 2.69 24.42
N HIS A 110 4.79 2.05 24.28
CA HIS A 110 3.56 2.78 23.96
C HIS A 110 3.30 3.78 25.10
N SER A 111 3.54 5.07 24.87
CA SER A 111 3.30 6.13 25.86
C SER A 111 1.81 6.39 26.13
N GLY A 112 0.94 5.39 25.95
CA GLY A 112 -0.52 5.50 26.03
C GLY A 112 -1.16 6.30 24.88
N LYS A 113 -0.35 6.84 23.95
CA LYS A 113 -0.84 7.63 22.80
C LYS A 113 -1.29 6.77 21.62
N ALA A 114 -0.79 5.53 21.51
CA ALA A 114 -1.26 4.58 20.50
C ALA A 114 -2.65 4.06 20.91
N ARG A 115 -3.65 4.34 20.08
CA ARG A 115 -5.04 3.93 20.28
C ARG A 115 -5.51 3.20 19.03
N LYS A 116 -6.36 2.19 19.20
CA LYS A 116 -7.05 1.53 18.10
C LYS A 116 -7.99 2.57 17.47
N GLY A 117 -7.57 3.14 16.35
CA GLY A 117 -8.27 4.24 15.66
C GLY A 117 -8.77 3.81 14.29
N ASP A 118 -9.18 4.78 13.46
CA ASP A 118 -9.62 4.56 12.05
C ASP A 118 -8.56 3.82 11.20
N GLY A 119 -7.28 3.88 11.59
CA GLY A 119 -6.21 3.12 10.94
C GLY A 119 -6.27 1.60 11.13
N ASN A 120 -7.04 1.13 12.13
CA ASN A 120 -7.28 -0.29 12.40
C ASN A 120 -8.64 -0.77 11.87
N ASP A 121 -9.49 0.13 11.37
CA ASP A 121 -10.73 -0.24 10.69
C ASP A 121 -10.40 -0.76 9.28
N LEU A 122 -10.66 -2.05 9.04
CA LEU A 122 -10.41 -2.70 7.76
C LEU A 122 -11.64 -2.73 6.86
N THR A 123 -12.74 -2.09 7.26
CA THR A 123 -13.97 -2.02 6.47
C THR A 123 -13.72 -1.27 5.15
N PRO A 124 -13.89 -1.91 3.98
CA PRO A 124 -13.65 -1.24 2.71
C PRO A 124 -14.72 -0.18 2.45
N ASN A 125 -14.30 1.00 1.97
CA ASN A 125 -15.23 2.05 1.57
C ASN A 125 -14.94 2.56 0.14
N PRO A 126 -15.52 1.91 -0.89
CA PRO A 126 -15.33 2.31 -2.28
C PRO A 126 -15.77 3.75 -2.60
N ARG A 127 -16.83 4.26 -1.94
CA ARG A 127 -17.27 5.67 -2.11
C ARG A 127 -16.22 6.65 -1.63
N LYS A 128 -15.66 6.39 -0.44
CA LYS A 128 -14.58 7.21 0.13
C LYS A 128 -13.36 7.21 -0.78
N LEU A 129 -13.00 6.06 -1.36
CA LEU A 129 -11.90 6.00 -2.33
C LEU A 129 -12.20 6.84 -3.59
N ASN A 130 -13.42 6.74 -4.13
CA ASN A 130 -13.83 7.53 -5.29
C ASN A 130 -13.84 9.04 -5.00
N SER A 131 -14.37 9.47 -3.86
CA SER A 131 -14.40 10.89 -3.47
C SER A 131 -13.00 11.46 -3.27
N ILE A 132 -12.06 10.68 -2.71
CA ILE A 132 -10.66 11.08 -2.61
C ILE A 132 -10.05 11.25 -4.02
N GLY A 133 -10.38 10.37 -4.97
CA GLY A 133 -9.98 10.50 -6.37
C GLY A 133 -10.42 11.84 -6.98
N MET A 134 -11.70 12.18 -6.84
CA MET A 134 -12.23 13.47 -7.33
C MET A 134 -11.55 14.69 -6.68
N GLU A 135 -11.26 14.61 -5.37
CA GLU A 135 -10.55 15.69 -4.67
C GLU A 135 -9.11 15.82 -5.15
N LEU A 136 -8.42 14.70 -5.40
CA LEU A 136 -7.08 14.70 -5.98
C LEU A 136 -7.07 15.33 -7.37
N ASP A 137 -8.05 15.03 -8.23
CA ASP A 137 -8.17 15.63 -9.56
C ASP A 137 -8.41 17.14 -9.48
N LYS A 138 -9.18 17.60 -8.48
CA LYS A 138 -9.39 19.04 -8.23
C LYS A 138 -8.10 19.72 -7.76
N LEU A 139 -7.35 19.09 -6.85
CA LEU A 139 -6.08 19.64 -6.37
C LEU A 139 -5.01 19.65 -7.46
N GLN A 140 -4.93 18.60 -8.28
CA GLN A 140 -3.98 18.50 -9.36
C GLN A 140 -4.21 19.61 -10.39
N ARG A 141 -5.48 19.82 -10.80
CA ARG A 141 -5.85 20.96 -11.67
C ARG A 141 -5.45 22.29 -11.05
N HIS A 142 -5.83 22.55 -9.80
CA HIS A 142 -5.46 23.80 -9.14
C HIS A 142 -3.93 24.01 -9.06
N ILE A 143 -3.16 22.94 -8.84
CA ILE A 143 -1.70 23.02 -8.82
C ILE A 143 -1.13 23.36 -10.21
N THR A 144 -1.66 22.73 -11.25
CA THR A 144 -1.26 22.94 -12.65
C THR A 144 -1.66 24.33 -13.15
N ASP A 145 -2.82 24.84 -12.75
CA ASP A 145 -3.34 26.15 -13.19
C ASP A 145 -2.57 27.33 -12.56
N MET A 146 -1.84 27.12 -11.47
CA MET A 146 -1.02 28.17 -10.86
C MET A 146 0.23 28.48 -11.68
N THR A 147 0.45 29.76 -11.99
CA THR A 147 1.65 30.27 -12.69
C THR A 147 2.94 29.69 -12.09
N PRO A 148 3.87 29.17 -12.92
CA PRO A 148 5.18 28.72 -12.47
C PRO A 148 5.89 29.76 -11.61
N VAL A 149 6.52 29.34 -10.53
CA VAL A 149 7.14 30.27 -9.56
C VAL A 149 8.28 31.07 -10.22
N SER A 150 8.94 30.49 -11.23
CA SER A 150 9.98 31.12 -12.04
C SER A 150 9.48 32.37 -12.79
N GLU A 151 8.23 32.36 -13.24
CA GLU A 151 7.63 33.42 -14.06
C GLU A 151 7.05 34.58 -13.23
N LEU A 152 7.03 34.44 -11.90
CA LEU A 152 6.44 35.43 -11.02
C LEU A 152 7.47 36.47 -10.53
N PRO A 153 7.04 37.72 -10.23
CA PRO A 153 7.89 38.73 -9.60
C PRO A 153 8.45 38.26 -8.24
N VAL A 154 9.70 38.62 -7.93
CA VAL A 154 10.45 38.11 -6.76
C VAL A 154 9.70 38.29 -5.45
N ASN A 155 9.02 39.43 -5.26
CA ASN A 155 8.27 39.74 -4.05
C ASN A 155 7.04 38.84 -3.79
N VAL A 156 6.48 38.19 -4.82
CA VAL A 156 5.31 37.28 -4.68
C VAL A 156 5.67 35.80 -4.71
N ARG A 157 6.91 35.45 -5.13
CA ARG A 157 7.40 34.06 -5.17
C ARG A 157 7.27 33.33 -3.82
N PRO A 158 7.63 33.93 -2.66
CA PRO A 158 7.52 33.24 -1.38
C PRO A 158 6.09 32.82 -1.03
N LYS A 159 5.11 33.70 -1.27
CA LYS A 159 3.67 33.42 -1.01
C LYS A 159 3.17 32.30 -1.90
N THR A 160 3.46 32.37 -3.20
CA THR A 160 3.05 31.35 -4.18
C THR A 160 3.68 30.00 -3.87
N ARG A 161 4.98 29.96 -3.50
CA ARG A 161 5.67 28.72 -3.10
C ARG A 161 5.03 28.10 -1.86
N LYS A 162 4.65 28.91 -0.87
CA LYS A 162 3.95 28.45 0.35
C LYS A 162 2.59 27.84 0.00
N GLU A 163 1.83 28.45 -0.89
CA GLU A 163 0.53 27.94 -1.34
C GLU A 163 0.65 26.65 -2.16
N LYS A 164 1.57 26.60 -3.14
CA LYS A 164 1.90 25.39 -3.90
C LYS A 164 2.27 24.23 -2.98
N ASN A 165 3.14 24.45 -1.99
CA ASN A 165 3.52 23.43 -1.02
C ASN A 165 2.34 22.97 -0.14
N LYS A 166 1.44 23.88 0.24
CA LYS A 166 0.23 23.54 1.01
C LYS A 166 -0.68 22.59 0.23
N LEU A 167 -0.92 22.88 -1.05
CA LEU A 167 -1.74 22.04 -1.93
C LEU A 167 -1.07 20.69 -2.23
N ALA A 168 0.22 20.69 -2.54
CA ALA A 168 1.01 19.48 -2.75
C ALA A 168 1.02 18.57 -1.51
N SER A 169 1.19 19.16 -0.32
CA SER A 169 1.13 18.42 0.95
C SER A 169 -0.25 17.80 1.20
N ARG A 170 -1.33 18.51 0.87
CA ARG A 170 -2.70 17.96 0.94
C ARG A 170 -2.88 16.80 -0.03
N ALA A 171 -2.46 16.96 -1.28
CA ALA A 171 -2.52 15.90 -2.29
C ALA A 171 -1.74 14.64 -1.85
N CYS A 172 -0.54 14.82 -1.30
CA CYS A 172 0.27 13.71 -0.76
C CYS A 172 -0.45 12.95 0.37
N ARG A 173 -1.08 13.68 1.32
CA ARG A 173 -1.86 13.06 2.41
C ARG A 173 -3.07 12.29 1.86
N LEU A 174 -3.78 12.86 0.90
CA LEU A 174 -4.92 12.20 0.25
C LEU A 174 -4.49 10.96 -0.51
N LYS A 175 -3.35 10.98 -1.21
CA LYS A 175 -2.80 9.80 -1.88
C LYS A 175 -2.50 8.66 -0.91
N LYS A 176 -1.94 8.98 0.27
CA LYS A 176 -1.73 8.01 1.35
C LYS A 176 -3.07 7.42 1.85
N LYS A 177 -4.10 8.26 2.02
CA LYS A 177 -5.45 7.80 2.40
C LYS A 177 -6.08 6.92 1.32
N ALA A 178 -6.00 7.32 0.05
CA ALA A 178 -6.49 6.56 -1.09
C ALA A 178 -5.83 5.18 -1.17
N GLN A 179 -4.52 5.12 -0.95
CA GLN A 179 -3.79 3.85 -0.91
C GLN A 179 -4.31 2.94 0.22
N HIS A 180 -4.53 3.49 1.42
CA HIS A 180 -5.04 2.72 2.54
C HIS A 180 -6.44 2.17 2.24
N GLU A 181 -7.37 3.00 1.74
CA GLU A 181 -8.72 2.57 1.36
C GLU A 181 -8.69 1.53 0.22
N ALA A 182 -7.83 1.70 -0.78
CA ALA A 182 -7.64 0.70 -1.84
C ALA A 182 -7.12 -0.63 -1.27
N ASN A 183 -6.22 -0.61 -0.28
CA ASN A 183 -5.75 -1.83 0.35
C ASN A 183 -6.84 -2.56 1.14
N LYS A 184 -7.79 -1.85 1.77
CA LYS A 184 -8.98 -2.49 2.39
C LYS A 184 -9.81 -3.25 1.35
N ILE A 185 -10.05 -2.64 0.19
CA ILE A 185 -10.76 -3.29 -0.92
C ILE A 185 -10.00 -4.53 -1.41
N LYS A 186 -8.68 -4.42 -1.58
CA LYS A 186 -7.84 -5.57 -1.99
C LYS A 186 -7.89 -6.70 -0.97
N LEU A 187 -7.82 -6.39 0.32
CA LEU A 187 -7.86 -7.35 1.40
C LEU A 187 -9.15 -8.18 1.29
N VAL A 188 -10.31 -7.51 1.25
CA VAL A 188 -11.60 -8.20 1.10
C VAL A 188 -11.66 -9.03 -0.19
N GLY A 189 -11.16 -8.52 -1.31
CA GLY A 189 -11.13 -9.29 -2.56
C GLY A 189 -10.30 -10.57 -2.48
N VAL A 190 -9.12 -10.51 -1.86
CA VAL A 190 -8.25 -11.69 -1.66
C VAL A 190 -8.81 -12.65 -0.61
N GLU A 191 -9.42 -12.14 0.46
CA GLU A 191 -10.11 -12.96 1.46
C GLU A 191 -11.29 -13.72 0.85
N CYS A 192 -12.09 -13.07 0.00
CA CYS A 192 -13.18 -13.72 -0.74
C CYS A 192 -12.65 -14.81 -1.68
N GLU A 193 -11.60 -14.54 -2.45
CA GLU A 193 -10.95 -15.55 -3.30
C GLU A 193 -10.43 -16.73 -2.47
N HIS A 194 -9.75 -16.46 -1.36
CA HIS A 194 -9.26 -17.50 -0.45
C HIS A 194 -10.40 -18.36 0.08
N LYS A 195 -11.49 -17.77 0.60
CA LYS A 195 -12.67 -18.51 1.10
C LYS A 195 -13.27 -19.41 0.01
N ARG A 196 -13.42 -18.91 -1.23
CA ARG A 196 -13.94 -19.69 -2.36
C ARG A 196 -13.05 -20.88 -2.70
N LEU A 197 -11.72 -20.67 -2.73
CA LEU A 197 -10.75 -21.74 -2.97
C LEU A 197 -10.77 -22.77 -1.84
N MET A 198 -10.85 -22.35 -0.59
CA MET A 198 -10.93 -23.24 0.56
C MET A 198 -12.20 -24.11 0.54
N ILE A 199 -13.36 -23.54 0.20
CA ILE A 199 -14.60 -24.30 0.00
C ILE A 199 -14.42 -25.32 -1.14
N GLY A 200 -13.85 -24.90 -2.27
CA GLY A 200 -13.59 -25.79 -3.40
C GLY A 200 -12.65 -26.94 -3.05
N ILE A 201 -11.59 -26.68 -2.28
CA ILE A 201 -10.66 -27.71 -1.80
C ILE A 201 -11.39 -28.72 -0.90
N HIS A 202 -12.24 -28.26 0.03
CA HIS A 202 -13.03 -29.16 0.87
C HIS A 202 -13.97 -30.04 0.04
N GLN A 203 -14.71 -29.44 -0.89
CA GLN A 203 -15.63 -30.17 -1.77
C GLN A 203 -14.91 -31.22 -2.64
N VAL A 204 -13.75 -30.87 -3.21
CA VAL A 204 -12.94 -31.83 -3.97
C VAL A 204 -12.42 -32.96 -3.08
N LYS A 205 -11.95 -32.66 -1.86
CA LYS A 205 -11.52 -33.69 -0.89
C LYS A 205 -12.65 -34.67 -0.60
N GLU A 206 -13.88 -34.20 -0.37
CA GLU A 206 -15.06 -35.06 -0.17
C GLU A 206 -15.36 -35.94 -1.39
N GLN A 207 -15.29 -35.37 -2.60
CA GLN A 207 -15.48 -36.16 -3.82
C GLN A 207 -14.38 -37.21 -4.00
N LEU A 208 -13.12 -36.88 -3.70
CA LEU A 208 -12.01 -37.83 -3.78
C LEU A 208 -12.16 -39.00 -2.79
N VAL A 209 -12.58 -38.72 -1.55
CA VAL A 209 -12.89 -39.77 -0.56
C VAL A 209 -14.00 -40.69 -1.07
N THR A 210 -15.02 -40.12 -1.72
CA THR A 210 -16.10 -40.89 -2.35
C THR A 210 -15.59 -41.72 -3.52
N MET A 211 -14.76 -41.14 -4.39
CA MET A 211 -14.15 -41.84 -5.54
C MET A 211 -13.28 -43.02 -5.10
N CYS A 212 -12.62 -42.96 -3.94
CA CYS A 212 -11.85 -44.09 -3.41
C CYS A 212 -12.72 -45.28 -3.00
N ARG A 213 -14.03 -45.08 -2.79
CA ARG A 213 -14.99 -46.13 -2.40
C ARG A 213 -15.77 -46.71 -3.58
N VAL A 214 -15.79 -46.02 -4.71
CA VAL A 214 -16.52 -46.40 -5.92
C VAL A 214 -15.63 -47.26 -6.82
N THR A 215 -16.11 -48.44 -7.18
CA THR A 215 -15.43 -49.36 -8.11
C THR A 215 -15.93 -49.23 -9.55
N GLU A 216 -17.16 -48.74 -9.74
CA GLU A 216 -17.78 -48.62 -11.05
C GLU A 216 -17.13 -47.50 -11.90
N PRO A 217 -16.65 -47.80 -13.12
CA PRO A 217 -15.97 -46.82 -13.97
C PRO A 217 -16.86 -45.62 -14.34
N GLN A 218 -18.15 -45.83 -14.54
CA GLN A 218 -19.08 -44.77 -14.95
C GLN A 218 -19.33 -43.77 -13.83
N GLU A 219 -19.60 -44.23 -12.62
CA GLU A 219 -19.75 -43.36 -11.44
C GLU A 219 -18.46 -42.60 -11.13
N ARG A 220 -17.29 -43.23 -11.34
CA ARG A 220 -15.99 -42.56 -11.18
C ARG A 220 -15.80 -41.42 -12.20
N ALA A 221 -16.26 -41.60 -13.44
CA ALA A 221 -16.22 -40.55 -14.46
C ALA A 221 -17.17 -39.39 -14.13
N GLU A 222 -18.35 -39.67 -13.58
CA GLU A 222 -19.30 -38.63 -13.12
C GLU A 222 -18.75 -37.82 -11.95
N LEU A 223 -18.10 -38.47 -10.98
CA LEU A 223 -17.42 -37.81 -9.86
C LEU A 223 -16.26 -36.93 -10.35
N ALA A 224 -15.47 -37.39 -11.33
CA ALA A 224 -14.43 -36.58 -11.95
C ALA A 224 -15.01 -35.33 -12.63
N ALA A 225 -16.11 -35.46 -13.39
CA ALA A 225 -16.78 -34.32 -13.99
C ALA A 225 -17.35 -33.34 -12.95
N LYS A 226 -17.77 -33.85 -11.79
CA LYS A 226 -18.20 -33.03 -10.64
C LYS A 226 -17.04 -32.28 -10.00
N CYS A 227 -15.87 -32.91 -9.83
CA CYS A 227 -14.63 -32.25 -9.41
C CYS A 227 -14.27 -31.09 -10.35
N ASP A 228 -14.33 -31.29 -11.68
CA ASP A 228 -14.05 -30.22 -12.64
C ASP A 228 -15.03 -29.05 -12.53
N LYS A 229 -16.31 -29.33 -12.25
CA LYS A 229 -17.30 -28.27 -11.99
C LYS A 229 -16.94 -27.47 -10.73
N ILE A 230 -16.53 -28.15 -9.65
CA ILE A 230 -16.09 -27.50 -8.41
C ILE A 230 -14.87 -26.61 -8.66
N VAL A 231 -13.85 -27.13 -9.34
CA VAL A 231 -12.62 -26.38 -9.66
C VAL A 231 -12.93 -25.14 -10.50
N ARG A 232 -13.75 -25.27 -11.55
CA ARG A 232 -14.19 -24.14 -12.37
C ARG A 232 -14.95 -23.09 -11.57
N HIS A 233 -15.81 -23.51 -10.66
CA HIS A 233 -16.56 -22.59 -9.80
C HIS A 233 -15.65 -21.86 -8.80
N ALA A 234 -14.77 -22.59 -8.11
CA ALA A 234 -13.86 -22.03 -7.12
C ALA A 234 -12.89 -21.02 -7.73
N THR A 235 -12.38 -21.30 -8.94
CA THR A 235 -11.37 -20.47 -9.64
C THR A 235 -11.96 -19.37 -10.53
N LYS A 236 -13.29 -19.19 -10.54
CA LYS A 236 -14.00 -18.19 -11.36
C LYS A 236 -13.57 -16.74 -11.05
N VAL A 237 -13.26 -16.46 -9.79
CA VAL A 237 -12.86 -15.13 -9.32
C VAL A 237 -11.37 -15.18 -9.01
N LYS A 238 -10.57 -14.34 -9.69
CA LYS A 238 -9.12 -14.22 -9.49
C LYS A 238 -8.79 -12.78 -9.14
N VAL A 239 -8.34 -12.53 -7.91
CA VAL A 239 -8.00 -11.20 -7.38
C VAL A 239 -6.51 -11.12 -7.08
N ALA A 240 -5.91 -12.18 -6.55
CA ALA A 240 -4.48 -12.32 -6.32
C ALA A 240 -3.72 -12.10 -7.64
N GLY A 241 -2.67 -11.28 -7.60
CA GLY A 241 -1.93 -10.86 -8.79
C GLY A 241 -2.66 -9.84 -9.70
N GLN A 242 -3.98 -9.70 -9.58
CA GLN A 242 -4.82 -8.77 -10.38
C GLN A 242 -5.51 -7.72 -9.52
N THR A 243 -5.01 -7.49 -8.31
CA THR A 243 -5.62 -6.59 -7.30
C THR A 243 -5.84 -5.16 -7.81
N THR A 244 -5.01 -4.70 -8.76
CA THR A 244 -5.19 -3.38 -9.37
C THR A 244 -6.44 -3.31 -10.23
N ASP A 245 -6.62 -4.29 -11.11
CA ASP A 245 -7.78 -4.32 -12.00
C ASP A 245 -9.07 -4.55 -11.18
N PHE A 246 -8.99 -5.34 -10.11
CA PHE A 246 -10.08 -5.51 -9.14
C PHE A 246 -10.53 -4.19 -8.51
N VAL A 247 -9.62 -3.40 -7.91
CA VAL A 247 -9.98 -2.11 -7.29
C VAL A 247 -10.64 -1.17 -8.30
N ASN A 248 -10.12 -1.11 -9.53
CA ASN A 248 -10.69 -0.23 -10.54
C ASN A 248 -12.06 -0.70 -11.03
N LYS A 249 -12.28 -2.00 -11.19
CA LYS A 249 -13.62 -2.55 -11.48
C LYS A 249 -14.65 -2.15 -10.42
N ILE A 250 -14.26 -2.19 -9.14
CA ILE A 250 -15.10 -1.73 -8.02
C ILE A 250 -15.36 -0.22 -8.15
N LEU A 251 -14.35 0.59 -8.43
CA LEU A 251 -14.51 2.04 -8.62
C LEU A 251 -15.40 2.39 -9.82
N ASP A 252 -15.30 1.65 -10.92
CA ASP A 252 -16.15 1.87 -12.09
C ASP A 252 -17.62 1.54 -11.77
N LYS A 253 -17.88 0.49 -11.00
CA LYS A 253 -19.23 0.21 -10.46
C LYS A 253 -19.73 1.34 -9.55
N VAL A 254 -18.87 1.94 -8.73
CA VAL A 254 -19.23 3.12 -7.91
C VAL A 254 -19.61 4.30 -8.78
N LYS A 255 -18.82 4.59 -9.83
CA LYS A 255 -19.13 5.66 -10.79
C LYS A 255 -20.45 5.41 -11.53
N SER A 256 -20.78 4.15 -11.80
CA SER A 256 -22.07 3.73 -12.38
C SER A 256 -23.24 3.77 -11.38
N GLY A 257 -23.03 4.23 -10.15
CA GLY A 257 -24.08 4.44 -9.16
C GLY A 257 -24.24 3.31 -8.12
N ILE A 258 -23.40 2.27 -8.15
CA ILE A 258 -23.43 1.20 -7.13
C ILE A 258 -22.58 1.61 -5.93
N PRO A 259 -23.18 2.01 -4.79
CA PRO A 259 -22.44 2.63 -3.70
C PRO A 259 -21.36 1.73 -3.10
N ASN A 260 -21.61 0.44 -2.94
CA ASN A 260 -20.61 -0.50 -2.41
C ASN A 260 -19.70 -1.08 -3.51
N GLY A 261 -19.79 -0.57 -4.74
CA GLY A 261 -19.05 -1.08 -5.91
C GLY A 261 -19.28 -2.56 -6.20
N GLY A 262 -20.39 -3.14 -5.72
CA GLY A 262 -20.71 -4.55 -5.87
C GLY A 262 -19.82 -5.49 -5.07
N LEU A 263 -19.21 -5.01 -3.96
CA LEU A 263 -18.44 -5.89 -3.06
C LEU A 263 -19.29 -7.03 -2.48
N ASP A 264 -20.59 -6.81 -2.29
CA ASP A 264 -21.53 -7.81 -1.77
C ASP A 264 -21.66 -9.04 -2.70
N GLU A 265 -21.44 -8.87 -4.01
CA GLU A 265 -21.45 -9.99 -4.99
C GLU A 265 -20.35 -11.02 -4.72
N PHE A 266 -19.32 -10.66 -3.95
CA PHE A 266 -18.20 -11.54 -3.61
C PHE A 266 -18.38 -12.25 -2.26
N HIS A 267 -19.44 -11.91 -1.51
CA HIS A 267 -19.80 -12.57 -0.25
C HIS A 267 -20.76 -13.75 -0.45
N SER A 268 -21.22 -13.98 -1.69
CA SER A 268 -22.10 -15.09 -2.11
C SER A 268 -21.31 -16.25 -2.71
#